data_AF-A0A0F9AYT0-F1
#
_entry.id   AF-A0A0F9AYT0-F1
#
_cell.length_a   1.000
_cell.length_b   1.000
_cell.length_c   1.000
_cell.angle_alpha   90.00
_cell.angle_beta   90.00
_cell.angle_gamma   90.00
#
_symmetry.space_group_name_H-M   'P 1'
#
loop_
_entity.id
_entity.type
_entity.pdbx_description
1 polymer ?
#
loop_
_entity_poly.entity_id
_entity_poly.type
_entity_poly.pdbx_seq_one_letter_code
_entity_poly.pdbx_strand_id
1 'polypeptide(L)'
;ELENVKQEITRHYEKFEFHLAGEKAYDYFWNTFANTILEDAKLRLRESDENAYYLLETILRECLKMLHPFMPFVTEAVYQKLELGDRMLMVEKW
;
A
#
# COMPACT_ATOMS: atom_id res chain seq x y z
N GLU A 1 -5.17 3.20 11.60
CA GLU A 1 -3.69 3.07 11.53
C GLU A 1 -3.16 3.51 10.18
N LEU A 2 -3.59 2.89 9.07
CA LEU A 2 -3.22 3.29 7.69
C LEU A 2 -3.32 4.81 7.45
N GLU A 3 -4.43 5.44 7.84
CA GLU A 3 -4.60 6.89 7.71
C GLU A 3 -3.55 7.72 8.47
N ASN A 4 -3.15 7.27 9.66
CA ASN A 4 -2.13 7.98 10.43
C ASN A 4 -0.76 7.87 9.73
N VAL A 5 -0.45 6.71 9.16
CA VAL A 5 0.77 6.48 8.39
C VAL A 5 0.78 7.33 7.12
N LYS A 6 -0.35 7.39 6.39
CA LYS A 6 -0.50 8.29 5.23
C LYS A 6 -0.27 9.75 5.62
N GLN A 7 -0.85 10.21 6.73
CA GLN A 7 -0.65 11.58 7.21
C GLN A 7 0.82 11.86 7.58
N GLU A 8 1.50 10.93 8.25
CA GLU A 8 2.93 11.07 8.56
C GLU A 8 3.79 11.15 7.30
N ILE A 9 3.56 10.24 6.34
CA ILE A 9 4.27 10.24 5.04
C ILE A 9 4.02 11.55 4.31
N THR A 10 2.76 12.02 4.27
CA THR A 10 2.37 13.29 3.63
C THR A 10 3.10 14.46 4.29
N ARG A 11 3.19 14.49 5.62
CA ARG A 11 3.93 15.52 6.36
C ARG A 11 5.42 15.53 6.02
N HIS A 12 6.03 14.34 5.85
CA HIS A 12 7.43 14.25 5.41
C HIS A 12 7.60 14.73 3.97
N TYR A 13 6.65 14.45 3.07
CA TYR A 13 6.63 15.00 1.72
C TYR A 13 6.54 16.53 1.71
N GLU A 14 5.64 17.12 2.51
CA GLU A 14 5.47 18.59 2.62
C GLU A 14 6.74 19.29 3.14
N LYS A 15 7.54 18.59 3.94
CA LYS A 15 8.82 19.08 4.47
C LYS A 15 10.02 18.75 3.57
N PHE A 16 9.82 18.11 2.42
CA PHE A 16 10.88 17.62 1.53
C PHE A 16 11.81 16.58 2.19
N GLU A 17 11.33 15.89 3.24
CA GLU A 17 12.03 14.83 3.96
C GLU A 17 11.78 13.47 3.29
N PHE A 18 12.12 13.35 2.00
CA PHE A 18 11.75 12.18 1.18
C PHE A 18 12.30 10.85 1.72
N HIS A 19 13.48 10.86 2.36
CA HIS A 19 14.03 9.64 2.94
C HIS A 19 13.16 9.11 4.08
N LEU A 20 12.58 9.99 4.91
CA LEU A 20 11.71 9.59 6.04
C LEU A 20 10.38 9.09 5.50
N ALA A 21 9.83 9.75 4.48
CA ALA A 21 8.63 9.29 3.80
C ALA A 21 8.81 7.89 3.21
N GLY A 22 9.94 7.63 2.55
CA GLY A 22 10.24 6.33 1.95
C GLY A 22 10.48 5.23 2.98
N GLU A 23 11.27 5.52 4.02
CA GLU A 23 11.51 4.59 5.12
C GLU A 23 10.19 4.22 5.84
N LYS A 24 9.34 5.20 6.11
CA LYS A 24 8.04 4.96 6.76
C LYS A 24 7.09 4.15 5.88
N ALA A 25 7.03 4.45 4.58
CA ALA A 25 6.21 3.68 3.64
C ALA A 25 6.69 2.23 3.54
N TYR A 26 8.00 2.01 3.49
CA TYR A 26 8.60 0.69 3.45
C TYR A 26 8.36 -0.09 4.74
N ASP A 27 8.57 0.53 5.91
CA ASP A 27 8.33 -0.06 7.22
C ASP A 27 6.89 -0.55 7.36
N TYR A 28 5.92 0.30 6.99
CA TYR A 28 4.51 -0.09 7.02
C TYR A 28 4.20 -1.25 6.06
N PHE A 29 4.72 -1.21 4.84
CA PHE A 29 4.49 -2.28 3.86
C PHE A 29 5.06 -3.63 4.34
N TRP A 30 6.28 -3.62 4.87
CA TRP A 30 6.97 -4.85 5.26
C TRP A 30 6.49 -5.37 6.62
N ASN A 31 6.55 -4.53 7.65
CA ASN A 31 6.32 -4.96 9.03
C ASN A 31 4.85 -5.01 9.41
N THR A 32 4.02 -4.12 8.88
CA THR A 32 2.58 -4.12 9.22
C THR A 32 1.78 -4.91 8.19
N PHE A 33 1.90 -4.57 6.90
CA PHE A 33 1.09 -5.21 5.86
C PHE A 33 1.52 -6.67 5.62
N ALA A 34 2.77 -6.92 5.25
CA ALA A 34 3.21 -8.27 4.87
C ALA A 34 3.33 -9.21 6.08
N ASN A 35 3.95 -8.78 7.18
CA ASN A 35 4.18 -9.67 8.34
C ASN A 35 2.96 -9.87 9.24
N THR A 36 2.03 -8.91 9.31
CA THR A 36 0.89 -8.99 10.25
C THR A 36 -0.43 -9.11 9.51
N ILE A 37 -0.85 -8.08 8.76
CA ILE A 37 -2.18 -8.04 8.13
C ILE A 37 -2.39 -9.21 7.16
N LEU A 38 -1.40 -9.47 6.32
CA LEU A 38 -1.48 -10.56 5.34
C LEU A 38 -1.48 -11.93 6.02
N GLU A 39 -0.62 -12.13 7.02
CA GLU A 39 -0.54 -13.38 7.78
C GLU A 39 -1.85 -13.69 8.51
N ASP A 40 -2.42 -12.70 9.19
CA ASP A 40 -3.70 -12.82 9.91
C ASP A 40 -4.86 -13.13 8.94
N ALA A 41 -4.82 -12.56 7.73
CA ALA A 41 -5.84 -12.81 6.73
C ALA A 41 -5.74 -14.20 6.07
N LYS A 42 -4.58 -14.88 6.09
CA LYS A 42 -4.38 -16.17 5.39
C LYS A 42 -5.42 -17.23 5.71
N LEU A 43 -5.86 -17.32 6.96
CA LEU A 43 -6.88 -18.30 7.35
C LEU A 43 -8.22 -18.00 6.66
N ARG A 44 -8.65 -16.73 6.70
CA ARG A 44 -9.90 -16.27 6.09
C ARG A 44 -9.87 -16.39 4.56
N LEU A 45 -8.71 -16.16 3.95
CA LEU A 45 -8.53 -16.34 2.51
C LEU A 45 -8.68 -17.81 2.08
N ARG A 46 -8.20 -18.76 2.89
CA ARG A 46 -8.39 -20.20 2.61
C ARG A 46 -9.86 -20.61 2.67
N GLU A 47 -10.65 -19.91 3.47
CA GLU A 47 -12.09 -20.11 3.59
C GLU A 47 -12.89 -19.33 2.52
N SER A 48 -12.21 -18.67 1.58
CA SER A 48 -12.81 -17.86 0.50
C SER A 48 -13.69 -16.71 1.02
N ASP A 49 -13.29 -16.08 2.13
CA ASP A 49 -13.97 -14.89 2.67
C ASP A 49 -13.73 -13.67 1.78
N GLU A 50 -14.71 -13.33 0.94
CA GLU A 50 -14.66 -12.19 0.02
C GLU A 50 -14.38 -10.85 0.72
N ASN A 51 -14.84 -10.68 1.97
CA ASN A 51 -14.57 -9.44 2.72
C ASN A 51 -13.09 -9.32 3.08
N ALA A 52 -12.43 -10.44 3.39
CA ALA A 52 -11.01 -10.46 3.67
C ALA A 52 -10.19 -10.14 2.41
N TYR A 53 -10.60 -10.68 1.26
CA TYR A 53 -10.02 -10.34 -0.04
C TYR A 53 -10.15 -8.84 -0.34
N TYR A 54 -11.35 -8.29 -0.25
CA TYR A 54 -11.61 -6.88 -0.53
C TYR A 54 -10.83 -5.94 0.39
N LEU A 55 -10.76 -6.27 1.68
CA LEU A 55 -9.98 -5.49 2.64
C LEU A 55 -8.49 -5.50 2.31
N LEU A 56 -7.92 -6.67 2.01
CA LEU A 56 -6.50 -6.79 1.64
C LEU A 56 -6.19 -6.04 0.35
N GLU A 57 -7.07 -6.14 -0.64
CA GLU A 57 -6.93 -5.41 -1.89
C GLU A 57 -6.90 -3.90 -1.65
N THR A 58 -7.80 -3.40 -0.81
CA THR A 58 -7.90 -1.98 -0.45
C THR A 58 -6.62 -1.50 0.22
N ILE A 59 -6.10 -2.25 1.20
CA ILE A 59 -4.88 -1.87 1.92
C ILE A 59 -3.66 -1.94 1.00
N LEU A 60 -3.55 -3.00 0.18
CA LEU A 60 -2.47 -3.14 -0.79
C LEU A 60 -2.45 -1.97 -1.79
N ARG A 61 -3.63 -1.56 -2.27
CA ARG A 61 -3.77 -0.43 -3.18
C ARG A 61 -3.18 0.85 -2.59
N GLU A 62 -3.49 1.13 -1.32
CA GLU A 62 -2.95 2.30 -0.61
C GLU A 62 -1.44 2.18 -0.35
N CYS A 63 -0.95 0.99 -0.02
CA CYS A 63 0.49 0.74 0.07
C CYS A 63 1.24 1.02 -1.23
N LEU A 64 0.69 0.58 -2.37
CA LEU A 64 1.30 0.83 -3.68
C LEU A 64 1.33 2.32 -4.01
N LYS A 65 0.26 3.08 -3.72
CA LYS A 65 0.25 4.54 -3.86
C LYS A 65 1.35 5.21 -3.05
N MET A 66 1.51 4.82 -1.77
CA MET A 66 2.54 5.39 -0.89
C MET A 66 3.97 5.10 -1.37
N LEU A 67 4.20 3.93 -1.97
CA LEU A 67 5.52 3.52 -2.49
C LEU A 67 5.81 4.01 -3.90
N HIS A 68 4.78 4.37 -4.68
CA HIS A 68 4.90 4.71 -6.10
C HIS A 68 5.93 5.82 -6.40
N PRO A 69 6.02 6.91 -5.63
CA PRO A 69 7.01 7.95 -5.91
C PRO A 69 8.47 7.49 -5.76
N PHE A 70 8.71 6.39 -5.04
CA PHE A 70 10.05 5.81 -4.85
C PHE A 70 10.33 4.64 -5.81
N MET A 71 9.31 3.85 -6.15
CA MET A 71 9.43 2.65 -6.99
C MET A 71 8.34 2.61 -8.10
N PRO A 72 8.34 3.57 -9.04
CA PRO A 72 7.21 3.78 -9.94
C PRO A 72 6.95 2.58 -10.86
N PHE A 73 8.01 1.96 -11.40
CA PHE A 73 7.85 0.86 -12.36
C PHE A 73 7.33 -0.43 -11.72
N VAL A 74 7.85 -0.80 -10.55
CA VAL A 74 7.48 -2.04 -9.87
C VAL A 74 6.06 -1.92 -9.31
N THR A 75 5.75 -0.79 -8.66
CA THR A 75 4.41 -0.56 -8.09
C THR A 75 3.34 -0.50 -9.18
N GLU A 76 3.63 0.13 -10.33
CA GLU A 76 2.73 0.13 -11.48
C GLU A 76 2.51 -1.28 -12.04
N ALA A 77 3.58 -2.05 -12.24
CA ALA A 77 3.47 -3.42 -12.76
C ALA A 77 2.61 -4.32 -11.85
N VAL A 78 2.76 -4.20 -10.53
CA VAL A 78 1.94 -4.93 -9.56
C VAL A 78 0.48 -4.44 -9.59
N TYR A 79 0.27 -3.13 -9.61
CA TYR A 79 -1.06 -2.51 -9.64
C TYR A 79 -1.88 -2.95 -10.86
N GLN A 80 -1.28 -2.93 -12.05
CA GLN A 80 -1.92 -3.38 -13.28
C GLN A 80 -2.16 -4.88 -13.28
N LYS A 81 -1.20 -5.69 -12.83
CA LYS A 81 -1.31 -7.16 -12.83
C LYS A 81 -2.43 -7.68 -11.91
N LEU A 82 -2.68 -6.97 -10.82
CA LEU A 82 -3.73 -7.31 -9.85
C LEU A 82 -5.06 -6.61 -10.16
N GLU A 83 -5.15 -5.89 -11.29
CA GLU A 83 -6.36 -5.16 -11.72
C GLU A 83 -6.90 -4.23 -10.63
N LEU A 84 -5.99 -3.61 -9.87
CA LEU A 84 -6.31 -2.73 -8.75
C LEU A 84 -6.82 -1.36 -9.20
N GLY A 85 -7.37 -1.21 -10.40
CA GLY A 85 -7.97 0.03 -10.88
C GLY A 85 -7.93 0.16 -12.40
N ASP A 86 -8.73 1.10 -12.90
CA ASP A 86 -8.97 1.27 -14.33
C ASP A 86 -7.90 2.13 -15.04
N ARG A 87 -7.02 2.78 -14.28
CA ARG A 87 -6.03 3.75 -14.78
C ARG A 87 -4.63 3.42 -14.28
N MET A 88 -3.64 4.18 -14.73
CA MET A 88 -2.28 4.06 -14.19
C MET A 88 -2.24 4.52 -12.74
N LEU A 89 -1.47 3.84 -11.90
CA LEU A 89 -1.27 4.21 -10.50
C LEU A 89 -0.75 5.65 -10.37
N MET A 90 0.08 6.09 -11.32
CA MET A 90 0.63 7.44 -11.35
C MET A 90 -0.42 8.57 -11.36
N VAL A 91 -1.61 8.34 -11.92
CA VAL A 91 -2.68 9.36 -12.03
C VAL A 91 -3.76 9.21 -10.97
N GLU A 92 -3.62 8.22 -10.09
CA GLU A 92 -4.56 8.00 -8.99
C GLU A 92 -4.44 9.10 -7.93
N LYS A 93 -5.54 9.30 -7.20
CA LYS A 93 -5.53 10.24 -6.08
C LYS A 93 -4.73 9.67 -4.92
N TRP A 94 -3.91 10.54 -4.32
CA TRP A 94 -3.28 10.32 -3.04
C TRP A 94 -4.32 10.05 -1.95
#